data_AF-A0A2M7FA07-F1
#
_entry.id   AF-A0A2M7FA07-F1
#
_cell.length_a   1.000
_cell.length_b   1.000
_cell.length_c   1.000
_cell.angle_alpha   90.00
_cell.angle_beta   90.00
_cell.angle_gamma   90.00
#
_symmetry.space_group_name_H-M   'P 1'
#
loop_
_entity.id
_entity.type
_entity.pdbx_description
1 polymer ?
#
loop_
_entity_poly.entity_id
_entity_poly.type
_entity_poly.pdbx_seq_one_letter_code
_entity_poly.pdbx_strand_id
1 'polypeptide(L)'
;MEPKTRKFVFSVILILISFYTVLSAHADPSGSLEADRLIAFAGSLMEEKDYYRAITEYKRFLSYYPDDERASLCLLNIAIAYESGGKTDLAVEQFQRIYKNYPGTPVSERAYYEIGIAYYTDGRYEDADRAFSDFIKNYPDSTRMDPARLYLGWSLIYLEKLDRAAGVFSGVSEKSPQYPAAQALSKEMASGMAPPVKSPLLAGIFSAVLPGAGQIYTGRWTEGMTSFVLNGSFIWAAFELFDRGSEAAGTILGFFETGWYTGGIFGAVNDAHKFNRKARMDFIQNLKTRFPLLAVKEGAGF
;
A
#
# COMPACT_ATOMS: atom_id res chain seq x y z
N MET A 1 4.12 -54.20 60.49
CA MET A 1 3.04 -53.35 59.95
C MET A 1 1.81 -54.22 59.79
N GLU A 2 0.67 -53.87 60.40
CA GLU A 2 -0.54 -54.68 60.27
C GLU A 2 -1.03 -54.74 58.80
N PRO A 3 -1.71 -55.83 58.39
CA PRO A 3 -2.23 -55.99 57.03
C PRO A 3 -3.12 -54.82 56.57
N LYS A 4 -3.86 -54.20 57.49
CA LYS A 4 -4.73 -53.04 57.23
C LYS A 4 -3.91 -51.79 56.90
N THR A 5 -2.82 -51.55 57.61
CA THR A 5 -1.94 -50.40 57.39
C THR A 5 -1.21 -50.50 56.04
N ARG A 6 -0.83 -51.71 55.62
CA ARG A 6 -0.26 -51.95 54.27
C ARG A 6 -1.24 -51.63 53.15
N LYS A 7 -2.51 -52.03 53.29
CA LYS A 7 -3.56 -51.73 52.30
C LYS A 7 -3.82 -50.23 52.20
N PHE A 8 -3.89 -49.54 53.35
CA PHE A 8 -4.10 -48.09 53.38
C PHE A 8 -2.96 -47.31 52.70
N VAL A 9 -1.70 -47.62 53.02
CA VAL A 9 -0.55 -46.98 52.39
C VAL A 9 -0.51 -47.24 50.89
N PHE A 10 -0.83 -48.46 50.45
CA PHE A 10 -0.90 -48.79 49.03
C PHE A 10 -1.99 -48.02 48.29
N SER A 11 -3.18 -47.83 48.89
CA SER A 11 -4.25 -47.03 48.32
C SER A 11 -3.88 -45.54 48.22
N VAL A 12 -3.19 -44.98 49.21
CA VAL A 12 -2.72 -43.59 49.16
C VAL A 12 -1.67 -43.40 48.07
N ILE A 13 -0.73 -44.35 47.91
CA ILE A 13 0.25 -44.33 46.82
C ILE A 13 -0.43 -44.39 45.45
N LEU A 14 -1.44 -45.24 45.27
CA LEU A 14 -2.20 -45.30 44.01
C LEU A 14 -2.93 -43.99 43.71
N ILE A 15 -3.52 -43.35 44.73
CA ILE A 15 -4.16 -42.04 44.57
C ILE A 15 -3.13 -40.98 44.19
N LEU A 16 -1.97 -40.96 44.85
CA LEU A 16 -0.89 -40.01 44.52
C LEU A 16 -0.30 -40.25 43.12
N ILE A 17 -0.15 -41.50 42.69
CA ILE A 17 0.26 -41.84 41.32
C ILE A 17 -0.81 -41.37 40.33
N SER A 18 -2.10 -41.61 40.60
CA SER A 18 -3.18 -41.16 39.72
C SER A 18 -3.26 -39.62 39.62
N PHE A 19 -3.00 -38.92 40.72
CA PHE A 19 -2.91 -37.46 40.73
C PHE A 19 -1.67 -36.97 39.97
N TYR A 20 -0.52 -37.63 40.13
CA TYR A 20 0.69 -37.30 39.39
C TYR A 20 0.51 -37.53 37.89
N THR A 21 -0.13 -38.62 37.47
CA THR A 21 -0.42 -38.88 36.05
C THR A 21 -1.38 -37.84 35.45
N VAL A 22 -2.35 -37.35 36.23
CA VAL A 22 -3.25 -36.27 35.80
C VAL A 22 -2.49 -34.94 35.72
N LEU A 23 -1.57 -34.67 36.66
CA LEU A 23 -0.74 -33.46 36.67
C LEU A 23 0.31 -33.46 35.55
N SER A 24 0.89 -34.62 35.22
CA SER A 24 1.83 -34.80 34.11
C SER A 24 1.13 -34.83 32.74
N ALA A 25 -0.13 -35.25 32.67
CA ALA A 25 -0.94 -35.16 31.45
C ALA A 25 -1.27 -33.71 31.04
N HIS A 26 -1.14 -32.73 31.94
CA HIS A 26 -1.31 -31.32 31.62
C HIS A 26 -0.07 -30.68 30.96
N ALA A 27 1.06 -31.40 30.90
CA ALA A 27 2.28 -30.95 30.24
C ALA A 27 2.78 -32.04 29.30
N ASP A 28 1.99 -32.36 28.27
CA ASP A 28 2.43 -33.25 27.19
C ASP A 28 3.44 -32.50 26.29
N PRO A 29 4.75 -32.83 26.34
CA PRO A 29 5.77 -32.16 25.54
C PRO A 29 5.58 -32.40 24.04
N SER A 30 4.80 -33.42 23.65
CA SER A 30 4.54 -33.73 22.26
C SER A 30 3.58 -32.73 21.61
N GLY A 31 2.56 -32.26 22.35
CA GLY A 31 1.64 -31.22 21.89
C GLY A 31 2.33 -29.88 21.70
N SER A 32 3.22 -29.47 22.62
CA SER A 32 4.01 -28.25 22.45
C SER A 32 4.97 -28.33 21.26
N LEU A 33 5.60 -29.49 21.03
CA LEU A 33 6.50 -29.69 19.91
C LEU A 33 5.76 -29.67 18.55
N GLU A 34 4.54 -30.21 18.49
CA GLU A 34 3.70 -30.16 17.28
C GLU A 34 3.18 -28.74 17.02
N ALA A 35 2.75 -28.03 18.08
CA ALA A 35 2.38 -26.62 18.02
C ALA A 35 3.52 -25.74 17.45
N ASP A 36 4.75 -25.95 17.93
CA ASP A 36 5.96 -25.28 17.42
C ASP A 36 6.20 -25.56 15.94
N ARG A 37 6.07 -26.83 15.53
CA ARG A 37 6.26 -27.26 14.13
C ARG A 37 5.25 -26.63 13.19
N LEU A 38 3.98 -26.54 13.59
CA LEU A 38 2.94 -25.91 12.77
C LEU A 38 3.21 -24.43 12.54
N ILE A 39 3.59 -23.69 13.58
CA ILE A 39 3.93 -22.26 13.46
C ILE A 39 5.19 -22.09 12.59
N ALA A 40 6.22 -22.90 12.81
CA ALA A 40 7.46 -22.83 12.04
C ALA A 40 7.22 -23.12 10.55
N PHE A 41 6.41 -24.13 10.24
CA PHE A 41 6.04 -24.46 8.86
C PHE A 41 5.19 -23.38 8.20
N ALA A 42 4.22 -22.80 8.93
CA ALA A 42 3.47 -21.65 8.43
C ALA A 42 4.39 -20.44 8.17
N GLY A 43 5.38 -20.22 9.03
CA GLY A 43 6.41 -19.19 8.86
C GLY A 43 7.28 -19.41 7.62
N SER A 44 7.74 -20.63 7.35
CA SER A 44 8.52 -20.91 6.14
C SER A 44 7.70 -20.67 4.86
N LEU A 45 6.40 -21.01 4.88
CA LEU A 45 5.51 -20.73 3.76
C LEU A 45 5.33 -19.21 3.52
N MET A 46 5.37 -18.39 4.59
CA MET A 46 5.37 -16.93 4.45
C MET A 46 6.65 -16.43 3.74
N GLU A 47 7.81 -16.99 4.09
CA GLU A 47 9.10 -16.65 3.45
C GLU A 47 9.13 -17.09 1.98
N GLU A 48 8.52 -18.23 1.67
CA GLU A 48 8.31 -18.74 0.31
C GLU A 48 7.22 -17.98 -0.47
N LYS A 49 6.54 -17.03 0.17
CA LYS A 49 5.40 -16.25 -0.37
C LYS A 49 4.16 -17.10 -0.70
N ASP A 50 4.08 -18.31 -0.18
CA ASP A 50 2.92 -19.19 -0.28
C ASP A 50 1.88 -18.83 0.79
N TYR A 51 1.33 -17.62 0.68
CA TYR A 51 0.50 -17.01 1.72
C TYR A 51 -0.78 -17.81 2.00
N TYR A 52 -1.38 -18.42 0.98
CA TYR A 52 -2.62 -19.20 1.17
C TYR A 52 -2.37 -20.49 1.94
N ARG A 53 -1.25 -21.18 1.70
CA ARG A 53 -0.87 -22.34 2.49
C ARG A 53 -0.44 -21.93 3.89
N ALA A 54 0.30 -20.83 4.04
CA ALA A 54 0.63 -20.29 5.37
C ALA A 54 -0.63 -20.01 6.22
N ILE A 55 -1.65 -19.34 5.63
CA ILE A 55 -2.94 -19.10 6.28
C ILE A 55 -3.61 -20.42 6.71
N THR A 56 -3.54 -21.45 5.87
CA THR A 56 -4.13 -22.76 6.17
C THR A 56 -3.46 -23.40 7.39
N GLU A 57 -2.13 -23.33 7.48
CA GLU A 57 -1.38 -23.91 8.61
C GLU A 57 -1.56 -23.09 9.90
N TYR A 58 -1.62 -21.76 9.83
CA TYR A 58 -1.99 -20.94 10.99
C TYR A 58 -3.43 -21.22 11.48
N LYS A 59 -4.39 -21.41 10.56
CA LYS A 59 -5.76 -21.80 10.93
C LYS A 59 -5.80 -23.19 11.57
N ARG A 60 -4.98 -24.12 11.09
CA ARG A 60 -4.82 -25.45 11.67
C ARG A 60 -4.30 -25.35 13.11
N PHE A 61 -3.27 -24.54 13.35
CA PHE A 61 -2.79 -24.27 14.69
C PHE A 61 -3.90 -23.77 15.61
N LEU A 62 -4.66 -22.75 15.18
CA LEU A 62 -5.76 -22.18 15.96
C LEU A 62 -6.90 -23.18 16.24
N SER A 63 -7.07 -24.18 15.38
CA SER A 63 -8.07 -25.23 15.57
C SER A 63 -7.65 -26.27 16.60
N TYR A 64 -6.37 -26.62 16.68
CA TYR A 64 -5.85 -27.63 17.61
C TYR A 64 -5.40 -27.04 18.95
N TYR A 65 -4.95 -25.78 18.94
CA TYR A 65 -4.36 -25.09 20.09
C TYR A 65 -5.04 -23.71 20.31
N PRO A 66 -6.36 -23.65 20.51
CA PRO A 66 -7.09 -22.38 20.61
C PRO A 66 -6.71 -21.52 21.82
N ASP A 67 -6.29 -22.14 22.93
CA ASP A 67 -5.92 -21.48 24.18
C ASP A 67 -4.41 -21.21 24.32
N ASP A 68 -3.61 -21.55 23.29
CA ASP A 68 -2.17 -21.28 23.28
C ASP A 68 -1.90 -19.77 23.26
N GLU A 69 -0.91 -19.31 24.04
CA GLU A 69 -0.55 -17.90 24.14
C GLU A 69 -0.17 -17.25 22.79
N ARG A 70 0.22 -18.06 21.80
CA ARG A 70 0.58 -17.63 20.45
C ARG A 70 -0.60 -17.56 19.50
N ALA A 71 -1.81 -17.91 19.93
CA ALA A 71 -3.02 -17.85 19.10
C ALA A 71 -3.23 -16.44 18.53
N SER A 72 -3.09 -15.40 19.35
CA SER A 72 -3.21 -14.00 18.87
C SER A 72 -2.13 -13.63 17.84
N LEU A 73 -0.91 -14.18 17.97
CA LEU A 73 0.16 -13.98 17.00
C LEU A 73 -0.13 -14.71 15.67
N CYS A 74 -0.71 -15.91 15.72
CA CYS A 74 -1.15 -16.64 14.53
C CYS A 74 -2.27 -15.89 13.79
N LEU A 75 -3.23 -15.33 14.51
CA LEU A 75 -4.27 -14.45 13.92
C LEU A 75 -3.64 -13.24 13.22
N LEU A 76 -2.64 -12.61 13.84
CA LEU A 76 -1.91 -11.51 13.23
C LEU A 76 -1.19 -11.94 11.95
N ASN A 77 -0.52 -13.10 11.96
CA ASN A 77 0.19 -13.60 10.80
C ASN A 77 -0.75 -14.00 9.65
N ILE A 78 -1.96 -14.48 9.94
CA ILE A 78 -3.01 -14.69 8.93
C ILE A 78 -3.38 -13.37 8.25
N ALA A 79 -3.56 -12.29 9.03
CA ALA A 79 -3.88 -10.98 8.49
C ALA A 79 -2.74 -10.41 7.63
N ILE A 80 -1.48 -10.56 8.08
CA ILE A 80 -0.29 -10.19 7.31
C ILE A 80 -0.18 -11.00 6.02
N ALA A 81 -0.48 -12.30 6.05
CA ALA A 81 -0.49 -13.15 4.86
C ALA A 81 -1.53 -12.69 3.83
N TYR A 82 -2.73 -12.27 4.27
CA TYR A 82 -3.70 -11.66 3.37
C TYR A 82 -3.18 -10.36 2.75
N GLU A 83 -2.53 -9.49 3.54
CA GLU A 83 -1.93 -8.24 3.04
C GLU A 83 -0.85 -8.53 2.00
N SER A 84 0.07 -9.44 2.31
CA SER A 84 1.17 -9.81 1.43
C SER A 84 0.69 -10.53 0.15
N GLY A 85 -0.48 -11.17 0.21
CA GLY A 85 -1.20 -11.71 -0.95
C GLY A 85 -2.05 -10.69 -1.73
N GLY A 86 -1.96 -9.39 -1.42
CA GLY A 86 -2.71 -8.31 -2.08
C GLY A 86 -4.21 -8.33 -1.79
N LYS A 87 -4.63 -8.98 -0.69
CA LYS A 87 -6.02 -9.05 -0.22
C LYS A 87 -6.24 -8.06 0.91
N THR A 88 -6.04 -6.78 0.61
CA THR A 88 -6.08 -5.66 1.56
C THR A 88 -7.34 -5.64 2.42
N ASP A 89 -8.52 -5.75 1.82
CA ASP A 89 -9.78 -5.71 2.59
C ASP A 89 -9.92 -6.88 3.57
N LEU A 90 -9.50 -8.09 3.16
CA LEU A 90 -9.50 -9.27 4.05
C LEU A 90 -8.48 -9.11 5.18
N ALA A 91 -7.30 -8.57 4.88
CA ALA A 91 -6.27 -8.30 5.88
C ALA A 91 -6.78 -7.32 6.94
N VAL A 92 -7.35 -6.19 6.49
CA VAL A 92 -7.93 -5.16 7.38
C VAL A 92 -9.06 -5.74 8.22
N GLU A 93 -9.94 -6.56 7.66
CA GLU A 93 -10.99 -7.23 8.43
C GLU A 93 -10.40 -8.10 9.56
N GLN A 94 -9.36 -8.89 9.27
CA GLN A 94 -8.70 -9.71 10.30
C GLN A 94 -7.98 -8.85 11.35
N PHE A 95 -7.29 -7.78 10.95
CA PHE A 95 -6.65 -6.85 11.90
C PHE A 95 -7.68 -6.18 12.82
N GLN A 96 -8.84 -5.76 12.29
CA GLN A 96 -9.93 -5.18 13.07
C GLN A 96 -10.51 -6.18 14.08
N ARG A 97 -10.63 -7.46 13.70
CA ARG A 97 -11.05 -8.52 14.63
C ARG A 97 -10.06 -8.69 15.77
N ILE A 98 -8.76 -8.64 15.49
CA ILE A 98 -7.71 -8.70 16.52
C ILE A 98 -7.84 -7.50 17.47
N TYR A 99 -8.00 -6.29 16.94
CA TYR A 99 -8.18 -5.08 17.74
C TYR A 99 -9.41 -5.18 18.66
N LYS A 100 -10.53 -5.73 18.17
CA LYS A 100 -11.76 -5.92 18.94
C LYS A 100 -11.62 -6.99 20.04
N ASN A 101 -10.94 -8.09 19.74
CA ASN A 101 -10.90 -9.26 20.61
C ASN A 101 -9.74 -9.25 21.62
N TYR A 102 -8.67 -8.51 21.34
CA TYR A 102 -7.47 -8.42 22.20
C TYR A 102 -7.11 -6.96 22.55
N PRO A 103 -8.07 -6.12 22.98
CA PRO A 103 -7.84 -4.70 23.18
C PRO A 103 -6.74 -4.44 24.21
N GLY A 104 -5.89 -3.42 23.96
CA GLY A 104 -4.81 -3.02 24.87
C GLY A 104 -3.59 -3.96 24.90
N THR A 105 -3.58 -5.02 24.09
CA THR A 105 -2.42 -5.91 23.99
C THR A 105 -1.40 -5.41 22.95
N PRO A 106 -0.11 -5.79 23.05
CA PRO A 106 0.89 -5.50 22.02
C PRO A 106 0.50 -6.01 20.63
N VAL A 107 -0.25 -7.11 20.55
CA VAL A 107 -0.75 -7.68 19.29
C VAL A 107 -1.84 -6.80 18.68
N SER A 108 -2.76 -6.26 19.49
CA SER A 108 -3.78 -5.32 19.02
C SER A 108 -3.18 -3.99 18.55
N GLU A 109 -2.20 -3.45 19.28
CA GLU A 109 -1.45 -2.27 18.83
C GLU A 109 -0.78 -2.54 17.48
N ARG A 110 -0.08 -3.67 17.35
CA ARG A 110 0.56 -4.06 16.09
C ARG A 110 -0.48 -4.20 14.97
N ALA A 111 -1.59 -4.90 15.20
CA ALA A 111 -2.65 -5.05 14.20
C ALA A 111 -3.16 -3.69 13.69
N TYR A 112 -3.34 -2.71 14.57
CA TYR A 112 -3.78 -1.37 14.16
C TYR A 112 -2.73 -0.64 13.30
N TYR A 113 -1.45 -0.79 13.63
CA TYR A 113 -0.36 -0.28 12.79
C TYR A 113 -0.33 -0.94 11.40
N GLU A 114 -0.52 -2.26 11.34
CA GLU A 114 -0.50 -3.03 10.09
C GLU A 114 -1.70 -2.70 9.18
N ILE A 115 -2.83 -2.21 9.72
CA ILE A 115 -3.94 -1.66 8.90
C ILE A 115 -3.45 -0.50 8.04
N GLY A 116 -2.68 0.43 8.63
CA GLY A 116 -2.12 1.55 7.90
C GLY A 116 -1.16 1.10 6.81
N ILE A 117 -0.33 0.08 7.10
CA ILE A 117 0.58 -0.51 6.11
C ILE A 117 -0.20 -1.14 4.97
N ALA A 118 -1.24 -1.93 5.27
CA ALA A 118 -2.07 -2.58 4.26
C ALA A 118 -2.68 -1.55 3.29
N TYR A 119 -3.22 -0.44 3.80
CA TYR A 119 -3.73 0.62 2.93
C TYR A 119 -2.64 1.33 2.13
N TYR A 120 -1.47 1.54 2.72
CA TYR A 120 -0.35 2.16 2.04
C TYR A 120 0.18 1.27 0.89
N THR A 121 0.32 -0.04 1.12
CA THR A 121 0.80 -0.99 0.12
C THR A 121 -0.20 -1.20 -1.02
N ASP A 122 -1.49 -1.10 -0.73
CA ASP A 122 -2.60 -1.11 -1.71
C ASP A 122 -2.73 0.19 -2.52
N GLY A 123 -2.00 1.25 -2.14
CA GLY A 123 -2.10 2.57 -2.76
C GLY A 123 -3.32 3.40 -2.34
N ARG A 124 -4.04 2.96 -1.31
CA ARG A 124 -5.18 3.67 -0.71
C ARG A 124 -4.69 4.69 0.32
N TYR A 125 -4.01 5.71 -0.16
CA TYR A 125 -3.28 6.65 0.69
C TYR A 125 -4.18 7.49 1.60
N GLU A 126 -5.43 7.77 1.22
CA GLU A 126 -6.42 8.42 2.10
C GLU A 126 -6.80 7.54 3.29
N ASP A 127 -6.88 6.22 3.09
CA ASP A 127 -7.16 5.27 4.17
C ASP A 127 -5.95 5.11 5.08
N ALA A 128 -4.75 5.08 4.50
CA ALA A 128 -3.48 5.10 5.24
C ALA A 128 -3.32 6.38 6.07
N ASP A 129 -3.66 7.56 5.52
CA ASP A 129 -3.67 8.85 6.23
C ASP A 129 -4.52 8.76 7.52
N ARG A 130 -5.74 8.24 7.39
CA ARG A 130 -6.65 8.04 8.53
C ARG A 130 -6.09 7.05 9.56
N ALA A 131 -5.72 5.86 9.10
CA ALA A 131 -5.26 4.78 9.99
C ALA A 131 -3.99 5.16 10.77
N PHE A 132 -2.98 5.76 10.11
CA PHE A 132 -1.77 6.18 10.81
C PHE A 132 -1.97 7.42 11.68
N SER A 133 -2.82 8.37 11.25
CA SER A 133 -3.16 9.53 12.09
C SER A 133 -3.82 9.08 13.41
N ASP A 134 -4.76 8.14 13.31
CA ASP A 134 -5.42 7.57 14.49
C ASP A 134 -4.43 6.73 15.33
N PHE A 135 -3.51 5.99 14.71
CA PHE A 135 -2.48 5.22 15.43
C PHE A 135 -1.59 6.14 16.26
N ILE A 136 -1.07 7.21 15.66
CA ILE A 136 -0.21 8.20 16.31
C ILE A 136 -0.94 8.87 17.48
N LYS A 137 -2.25 9.12 17.33
CA LYS A 137 -3.09 9.70 18.39
C LYS A 137 -3.35 8.72 19.54
N ASN A 138 -3.66 7.47 19.22
CA ASN A 138 -4.13 6.48 20.19
C ASN A 138 -2.98 5.72 20.89
N TYR A 139 -1.78 5.68 20.29
CA TYR A 139 -0.62 4.97 20.82
C TYR A 139 0.62 5.88 20.90
N PRO A 140 0.57 7.00 21.67
CA PRO A 140 1.63 8.00 21.73
C PRO A 140 3.01 7.45 22.17
N ASP A 141 3.01 6.37 22.95
CA ASP A 141 4.23 5.74 23.51
C ASP A 141 4.70 4.50 22.74
N SER A 142 4.07 4.19 21.60
CA SER A 142 4.42 3.01 20.81
C SER A 142 5.83 3.07 20.25
N THR A 143 6.53 1.94 20.25
CA THR A 143 7.81 1.78 19.54
C THR A 143 7.68 1.90 18.02
N ARG A 144 6.46 1.84 17.48
CA ARG A 144 6.14 2.02 16.05
C ARG A 144 5.73 3.45 15.70
N MET A 145 5.84 4.39 16.65
CA MET A 145 5.49 5.79 16.45
C MET A 145 6.23 6.42 15.25
N ASP A 146 7.56 6.32 15.24
CA ASP A 146 8.36 6.90 14.15
C ASP A 146 8.12 6.19 12.81
N PRO A 147 8.12 4.84 12.72
CA PRO A 147 7.67 4.15 11.51
C PRO A 147 6.28 4.58 11.02
N ALA A 148 5.30 4.75 11.91
CA ALA A 148 3.96 5.22 11.55
C ALA A 148 3.99 6.64 10.97
N ARG A 149 4.79 7.54 11.54
CA ARG A 149 5.02 8.88 10.98
C ARG A 149 5.65 8.80 9.59
N LEU A 150 6.61 7.90 9.36
CA LEU A 150 7.22 7.74 8.05
C LEU A 150 6.19 7.29 7.00
N TYR A 151 5.39 6.26 7.30
CA TYR A 151 4.34 5.82 6.39
C TYR A 151 3.25 6.87 6.16
N LEU A 152 2.85 7.60 7.21
CA LEU A 152 1.91 8.71 7.09
C LEU A 152 2.48 9.82 6.21
N GLY A 153 3.73 10.23 6.45
CA GLY A 153 4.42 11.25 5.65
C GLY A 153 4.49 10.87 4.17
N TRP A 154 4.84 9.62 3.86
CA TRP A 154 4.82 9.11 2.49
C TRP A 154 3.41 9.07 1.89
N SER A 155 2.41 8.63 2.65
CA SER A 155 1.00 8.68 2.22
C SER A 155 0.60 10.10 1.86
N LEU A 156 1.00 11.10 2.66
CA LEU A 156 0.72 12.50 2.42
C LEU A 156 1.43 13.07 1.19
N ILE A 157 2.67 12.64 0.91
CA ILE A 157 3.37 12.95 -0.36
C ILE A 157 2.57 12.39 -1.54
N TYR A 158 2.13 11.13 -1.44
CA TYR A 158 1.28 10.51 -2.45
C TYR A 158 -0.08 11.18 -2.60
N LEU A 159 -0.53 11.98 -1.64
CA LEU A 159 -1.74 12.80 -1.68
C LEU A 159 -1.48 14.26 -2.06
N GLU A 160 -0.23 14.64 -2.42
CA GLU A 160 0.18 16.02 -2.68
C GLU A 160 -0.02 16.99 -1.48
N LYS A 161 -0.21 16.45 -0.26
CA LYS A 161 -0.37 17.24 0.97
C LYS A 161 0.99 17.54 1.60
N LEU A 162 1.86 18.24 0.87
CA LEU A 162 3.29 18.41 1.22
C LEU A 162 3.50 19.13 2.56
N ASP A 163 2.68 20.14 2.88
CA ASP A 163 2.78 20.85 4.17
C ASP A 163 2.50 19.94 5.37
N ARG A 164 1.47 19.07 5.26
CA ARG A 164 1.19 18.06 6.29
C ARG A 164 2.30 17.02 6.35
N ALA A 165 2.81 16.59 5.20
CA ALA A 165 3.93 15.64 5.15
C ALA A 165 5.16 16.22 5.88
N ALA A 166 5.49 17.49 5.65
CA ALA A 166 6.58 18.18 6.32
C ALA A 166 6.42 18.19 7.84
N GLY A 167 5.21 18.47 8.34
CA GLY A 167 4.90 18.44 9.77
C GLY A 167 4.96 17.05 10.40
N VAL A 168 4.60 16.00 9.64
CA VAL A 168 4.68 14.62 10.13
C VAL A 168 6.14 14.13 10.19
N PHE A 169 6.95 14.42 9.16
CA PHE A 169 8.36 14.05 9.14
C PHE A 169 9.19 14.81 10.19
N SER A 170 8.86 16.07 10.47
CA SER A 170 9.55 16.85 11.51
C SER A 170 9.33 16.27 12.92
N GLY A 171 8.23 15.55 13.12
CA GLY A 171 7.91 14.86 14.37
C GLY A 171 8.66 13.54 14.61
N VAL A 172 9.46 13.05 13.66
CA VAL A 172 10.29 11.85 13.86
C VAL A 172 11.32 12.13 14.96
N SER A 173 11.47 11.21 15.92
CA SER A 173 12.35 11.37 17.08
C SER A 173 13.84 11.42 16.71
N GLU A 174 14.63 12.24 17.41
CA GLU A 174 16.10 12.29 17.28
C GLU A 174 16.80 10.95 17.49
N LYS A 175 16.17 10.03 18.23
CA LYS A 175 16.69 8.68 18.48
C LYS A 175 16.45 7.72 17.31
N SER A 176 15.60 8.09 16.35
CA SER A 176 15.32 7.28 15.17
C SER A 176 16.53 7.27 14.23
N PRO A 177 16.96 6.10 13.70
CA PRO A 177 17.97 6.05 12.65
C PRO A 177 17.60 6.86 11.40
N GLN A 178 16.29 7.01 11.15
CA GLN A 178 15.77 7.76 10.00
C GLN A 178 15.71 9.28 10.25
N TYR A 179 16.02 9.75 11.47
CA TYR A 179 15.86 11.16 11.84
C TYR A 179 16.53 12.15 10.89
N PRO A 180 17.84 12.03 10.53
CA PRO A 180 18.48 13.02 9.68
C PRO A 180 17.82 13.12 8.30
N ALA A 181 17.45 11.98 7.72
CA ALA A 181 16.79 11.92 6.43
C ALA A 181 15.34 12.43 6.49
N ALA A 182 14.61 12.14 7.57
CA ALA A 182 13.25 12.64 7.79
C ALA A 182 13.24 14.18 7.95
N GLN A 183 14.19 14.74 8.70
CA GLN A 183 14.31 16.20 8.85
C GLN A 183 14.70 16.89 7.55
N ALA A 184 15.59 16.30 6.76
CA ALA A 184 15.95 16.81 5.44
C ALA A 184 14.75 16.80 4.48
N LEU A 185 14.02 15.68 4.43
CA LEU A 185 12.80 15.57 3.63
C LEU A 185 11.71 16.54 4.10
N SER A 186 11.53 16.71 5.42
CA SER A 186 10.59 17.70 5.99
C SER A 186 10.89 19.11 5.49
N LYS A 187 12.16 19.56 5.54
CA LYS A 187 12.59 20.87 5.02
C LYS A 187 12.34 21.01 3.52
N GLU A 188 12.60 19.97 2.75
CA GLU A 188 12.36 19.96 1.31
C GLU A 188 10.86 20.11 0.99
N MET A 189 10.00 19.38 1.70
CA MET A 189 8.54 19.50 1.53
C MET A 189 8.02 20.88 1.96
N ALA A 190 8.57 21.45 3.04
CA ALA A 190 8.21 22.80 3.52
C ALA A 190 8.67 23.92 2.58
N SER A 191 9.62 23.66 1.67
CA SER A 191 10.07 24.66 0.69
C SER A 191 9.08 24.91 -0.44
N GLY A 192 7.99 24.14 -0.51
CA GLY A 192 7.01 24.21 -1.59
C GLY A 192 7.49 23.57 -2.90
N MET A 193 8.50 22.71 -2.84
CA MET A 193 8.99 21.98 -4.01
C MET A 193 7.89 21.05 -4.54
N ALA A 194 7.42 21.31 -5.75
CA ALA A 194 6.38 20.54 -6.41
C ALA A 194 6.83 20.10 -7.82
N PRO A 195 6.33 18.96 -8.33
CA PRO A 195 6.61 18.55 -9.70
C PRO A 195 6.09 19.60 -10.70
N PRO A 196 6.74 19.75 -11.87
CA PRO A 196 6.22 20.61 -12.92
C PRO A 196 4.86 20.10 -13.40
N VAL A 197 3.89 21.00 -13.55
CA VAL A 197 2.55 20.69 -14.05
C VAL A 197 2.21 21.51 -15.30
N LYS A 198 1.40 20.91 -16.16
CA LYS A 198 0.87 21.49 -17.40
C LYS A 198 -0.65 21.57 -17.29
N SER A 199 -1.23 22.69 -17.68
CA SER A 199 -2.69 22.89 -17.64
C SER A 199 -3.35 22.12 -18.79
N PRO A 200 -4.26 21.17 -18.52
CA PRO A 200 -4.99 20.47 -19.58
C PRO A 200 -5.87 21.42 -20.40
N LEU A 201 -6.48 22.41 -19.76
CA LEU A 201 -7.28 23.44 -20.44
C LEU A 201 -6.42 24.25 -21.42
N LEU A 202 -5.24 24.73 -21.00
CA LEU A 202 -4.36 25.48 -21.89
C LEU A 202 -3.85 24.61 -23.05
N ALA A 203 -3.55 23.32 -22.80
CA ALA A 203 -3.18 22.40 -23.87
C ALA A 203 -4.31 22.27 -24.91
N GLY A 204 -5.55 22.15 -24.46
CA GLY A 204 -6.73 22.15 -25.34
C GLY A 204 -6.88 23.46 -26.11
N ILE A 205 -6.84 24.61 -25.43
CA ILE A 205 -6.95 25.94 -26.05
C ILE A 205 -5.87 26.14 -27.12
N PHE A 206 -4.62 25.81 -26.81
CA PHE A 206 -3.52 25.93 -27.78
C PHE A 206 -3.76 25.05 -29.01
N SER A 207 -4.16 23.79 -28.82
CA SER A 207 -4.44 22.89 -29.94
C SER A 207 -5.69 23.31 -30.75
N ALA A 208 -6.66 23.99 -30.11
CA ALA A 208 -7.85 24.50 -30.78
C ALA A 208 -7.60 25.76 -31.61
N VAL A 209 -6.62 26.58 -31.22
CA VAL A 209 -6.18 27.76 -31.98
C VAL A 209 -5.24 27.35 -33.12
N LEU A 210 -4.33 26.43 -32.85
CA LEU A 210 -3.32 25.99 -33.81
C LEU A 210 -3.12 24.46 -33.70
N PRO A 211 -3.43 23.68 -34.75
CA PRO A 211 -3.30 22.23 -34.71
C PRO A 211 -1.91 21.79 -34.24
N GLY A 212 -1.88 20.98 -33.18
CA GLY A 212 -0.65 20.44 -32.61
C GLY A 212 0.07 21.32 -31.57
N ALA A 213 -0.35 22.57 -31.37
CA ALA A 213 0.31 23.45 -30.39
C ALA A 213 0.13 22.97 -28.94
N GLY A 214 -0.99 22.31 -28.62
CA GLY A 214 -1.19 21.68 -27.32
C GLY A 214 -0.20 20.54 -27.06
N GLN A 215 0.06 19.71 -28.06
CA GLN A 215 1.05 18.63 -28.01
C GLN A 215 2.46 19.19 -27.79
N ILE A 216 2.83 20.24 -28.52
CA ILE A 216 4.11 20.96 -28.32
C ILE A 216 4.23 21.51 -26.90
N TYR A 217 3.16 22.13 -26.37
CA TYR A 217 3.13 22.65 -25.00
C TYR A 217 3.41 21.57 -23.94
N THR A 218 2.97 20.33 -24.20
CA THR A 218 3.25 19.15 -23.36
C THR A 218 4.60 18.48 -23.67
N GLY A 219 5.39 19.03 -24.59
CA GLY A 219 6.71 18.54 -24.99
C GLY A 219 6.70 17.48 -26.11
N ARG A 220 5.54 17.15 -26.68
CA ARG A 220 5.39 16.16 -27.76
C ARG A 220 5.55 16.83 -29.13
N TRP A 221 6.77 17.27 -29.42
CA TRP A 221 7.10 18.05 -30.62
C TRP A 221 6.74 17.35 -31.93
N THR A 222 7.10 16.07 -32.07
CA THR A 222 6.85 15.29 -33.28
C THR A 222 5.36 15.22 -33.59
N GLU A 223 4.54 14.95 -32.57
CA GLU A 223 3.09 14.84 -32.74
C GLU A 223 2.44 16.18 -33.03
N GLY A 224 2.92 17.25 -32.39
CA GLY A 224 2.45 18.59 -32.68
C GLY A 224 2.76 19.03 -34.10
N MET A 225 3.98 18.76 -34.59
CA MET A 225 4.37 19.13 -35.96
C MET A 225 3.64 18.30 -37.02
N THR A 226 3.48 16.99 -36.78
CA THR A 226 2.65 16.13 -37.64
C THR A 226 1.21 16.63 -37.68
N SER A 227 0.65 17.01 -36.54
CA SER A 227 -0.72 17.56 -36.48
C SER A 227 -0.81 18.85 -37.29
N PHE A 228 0.13 19.79 -37.11
CA PHE A 228 0.13 21.04 -37.87
C PHE A 228 0.14 20.80 -39.38
N VAL A 229 1.04 19.94 -39.87
CA VAL A 229 1.17 19.64 -41.30
C VAL A 229 -0.07 18.93 -41.85
N LEU A 230 -0.58 17.91 -41.16
CA LEU A 230 -1.73 17.14 -41.63
C LEU A 230 -3.02 17.97 -41.65
N ASN A 231 -3.34 18.67 -40.55
CA ASN A 231 -4.55 19.49 -40.51
C ASN A 231 -4.46 20.64 -41.53
N GLY A 232 -3.29 21.27 -41.67
CA GLY A 232 -3.07 22.29 -42.71
C GLY A 232 -3.29 21.75 -44.12
N SER A 233 -2.83 20.52 -44.39
CA SER A 233 -3.02 19.86 -45.68
C SER A 233 -4.49 19.52 -45.96
N PHE A 234 -5.23 19.02 -44.97
CA PHE A 234 -6.65 18.71 -45.12
C PHE A 234 -7.51 19.96 -45.29
N ILE A 235 -7.23 21.02 -44.52
CA ILE A 235 -7.90 22.31 -44.66
C ILE A 235 -7.67 22.87 -46.07
N TRP A 236 -6.41 22.90 -46.53
CA TRP A 236 -6.08 23.36 -47.88
C TRP A 236 -6.77 22.54 -48.97
N ALA A 237 -6.75 21.21 -48.86
CA ALA A 237 -7.42 20.32 -49.80
C ALA A 237 -8.95 20.52 -49.81
N ALA A 238 -9.56 20.77 -48.65
CA ALA A 238 -10.99 21.06 -48.57
C ALA A 238 -11.33 22.38 -49.29
N PHE A 239 -10.56 23.44 -49.07
CA PHE A 239 -10.72 24.72 -49.79
C PHE A 239 -10.59 24.55 -51.31
N GLU A 240 -9.55 23.84 -51.76
CA GLU A 240 -9.33 23.58 -53.19
C GLU A 240 -10.49 22.80 -53.83
N LEU A 241 -11.09 21.84 -53.10
CA LEU A 241 -12.26 21.09 -53.58
C LEU A 241 -13.49 21.98 -53.75
N PHE A 242 -13.71 22.93 -52.84
CA PHE A 242 -14.80 23.90 -52.97
C PHE A 242 -14.57 24.85 -54.15
N ASP A 243 -13.35 25.38 -54.31
CA ASP A 243 -13.01 26.30 -55.41
C ASP A 243 -13.17 25.63 -56.80
N ARG A 244 -12.95 24.32 -56.89
CA ARG A 244 -13.16 23.53 -58.11
C ARG A 244 -14.62 23.09 -58.34
N GLY A 245 -15.56 23.51 -57.50
CA GLY A 245 -16.98 23.15 -57.61
C GLY A 245 -17.30 21.71 -57.19
N SER A 246 -16.39 21.01 -56.51
CA SER A 246 -16.59 19.64 -56.00
C SER A 246 -17.17 19.65 -54.57
N GLU A 247 -18.36 20.25 -54.42
CA GLU A 247 -18.97 20.54 -53.11
C GLU A 247 -19.15 19.30 -52.22
N ALA A 248 -19.57 18.16 -52.80
CA ALA A 248 -19.79 16.93 -52.05
C ALA A 248 -18.48 16.39 -51.44
N ALA A 249 -17.40 16.38 -52.22
CA ALA A 249 -16.09 15.91 -51.75
C ALA A 249 -15.50 16.87 -50.71
N GLY A 250 -15.60 18.19 -50.94
CA GLY A 250 -15.18 19.20 -49.97
C GLY A 250 -15.93 19.09 -48.64
N THR A 251 -17.24 18.84 -48.69
CA THR A 251 -18.07 18.65 -47.50
C THR A 251 -17.69 17.39 -46.72
N ILE A 252 -17.49 16.27 -47.41
CA ILE A 252 -17.08 15.00 -46.76
C ILE A 252 -15.71 15.19 -46.09
N LEU A 253 -14.74 15.78 -46.79
CA LEU A 253 -13.41 16.01 -46.24
C LEU A 253 -13.44 16.99 -45.07
N GLY A 254 -14.19 18.07 -45.18
CA GLY A 254 -14.37 19.05 -44.09
C GLY A 254 -15.00 18.41 -42.85
N PHE A 255 -16.04 17.59 -43.03
CA PHE A 255 -16.64 16.86 -41.90
C PHE A 255 -15.64 15.89 -41.25
N PHE A 256 -14.92 15.10 -42.05
CA PHE A 256 -13.88 14.22 -41.54
C PHE A 256 -12.82 14.99 -40.75
N GLU A 257 -12.32 16.09 -41.33
CA GLU A 257 -11.28 16.90 -40.71
C GLU A 257 -11.76 17.57 -39.41
N THR A 258 -13.02 18.01 -39.34
CA THR A 258 -13.56 18.54 -38.08
C THR A 258 -13.52 17.49 -36.95
N GLY A 259 -13.82 16.23 -37.27
CA GLY A 259 -13.70 15.11 -36.33
C GLY A 259 -12.25 14.82 -35.93
N TRP A 260 -11.34 14.84 -36.91
CA TRP A 260 -9.91 14.62 -36.68
C TRP A 260 -9.29 15.73 -35.81
N TYR A 261 -9.57 17.00 -36.16
CA TYR A 261 -9.09 18.17 -35.45
C TYR A 261 -9.58 18.22 -34.01
N THR A 262 -10.88 17.98 -33.79
CA THR A 262 -11.45 17.90 -32.43
C THR A 262 -10.84 16.76 -31.61
N GLY A 263 -10.59 15.60 -32.22
CA GLY A 263 -9.83 14.51 -31.59
C GLY A 263 -8.43 14.93 -31.16
N GLY A 264 -7.72 15.72 -31.97
CA GLY A 264 -6.41 16.28 -31.64
C GLY A 264 -6.43 17.21 -30.42
N ILE A 265 -7.50 18.00 -30.25
CA ILE A 265 -7.69 18.87 -29.08
C ILE A 265 -7.83 18.04 -27.80
N PHE A 266 -8.72 17.03 -27.80
CA PHE A 266 -8.86 16.12 -26.65
C PHE A 266 -7.57 15.33 -26.37
N GLY A 267 -6.84 14.96 -27.43
CA GLY A 267 -5.52 14.35 -27.33
C GLY A 267 -4.54 15.22 -26.54
N ALA A 268 -4.45 16.53 -26.85
CA ALA A 268 -3.59 17.47 -26.13
C ALA A 268 -3.96 17.59 -24.64
N VAL A 269 -5.25 17.63 -24.31
CA VAL A 269 -5.74 17.63 -22.91
C VAL A 269 -5.27 16.37 -22.18
N ASN A 270 -5.44 15.20 -22.80
CA ASN A 270 -5.00 13.92 -22.21
C ASN A 270 -3.47 13.84 -22.05
N ASP A 271 -2.72 14.40 -23.00
CA ASP A 271 -1.27 14.46 -22.92
C ASP A 271 -0.77 15.31 -21.76
N ALA A 272 -1.45 16.42 -21.45
CA ALA A 272 -1.17 17.21 -20.25
C ALA A 272 -1.42 16.41 -18.96
N HIS A 273 -2.52 15.64 -18.90
CA HIS A 273 -2.77 14.75 -17.76
C HIS A 273 -1.70 13.66 -17.62
N LYS A 274 -1.27 13.04 -18.73
CA LYS A 274 -0.18 12.06 -18.73
C LYS A 274 1.14 12.66 -18.26
N PHE A 275 1.46 13.86 -18.76
CA PHE A 275 2.65 14.61 -18.34
C PHE A 275 2.64 14.82 -16.83
N ASN A 276 1.54 15.33 -16.27
CA ASN A 276 1.43 15.62 -14.83
C ASN A 276 1.56 14.35 -13.98
N ARG A 277 0.89 13.25 -14.38
CA ARG A 277 1.03 11.96 -13.68
C ARG A 277 2.47 11.46 -13.68
N LYS A 278 3.14 11.53 -14.83
CA LYS A 278 4.54 11.13 -14.95
C LYS A 278 5.45 12.01 -14.09
N ALA A 279 5.31 13.33 -14.17
CA ALA A 279 6.09 14.27 -13.38
C ALA A 279 5.95 14.03 -11.87
N ARG A 280 4.72 13.71 -11.39
CA ARG A 280 4.48 13.33 -10.00
C ARG A 280 5.18 12.03 -9.62
N MET A 281 5.10 11.00 -10.47
CA MET A 281 5.75 9.71 -10.20
C MET A 281 7.28 9.84 -10.19
N ASP A 282 7.84 10.57 -11.16
CA ASP A 282 9.28 10.82 -11.25
C ASP A 282 9.76 11.63 -10.02
N PHE A 283 8.98 12.60 -9.57
CA PHE A 283 9.24 13.36 -8.35
C PHE A 283 9.26 12.46 -7.11
N ILE A 284 8.21 11.67 -6.90
CA ILE A 284 8.14 10.74 -5.76
C ILE A 284 9.27 9.72 -5.80
N GLN A 285 9.59 9.18 -6.97
CA GLN A 285 10.67 8.21 -7.13
C GLN A 285 12.04 8.85 -6.81
N ASN A 286 12.27 10.08 -7.26
CA ASN A 286 13.49 10.83 -6.92
C ASN A 286 13.61 11.03 -5.40
N LEU A 287 12.52 11.40 -4.72
CA LEU A 287 12.49 11.51 -3.26
C LEU A 287 12.83 10.17 -2.60
N LYS A 288 12.23 9.06 -3.05
CA LYS A 288 12.51 7.73 -2.48
C LYS A 288 13.97 7.31 -2.63
N THR A 289 14.57 7.61 -3.78
CA THR A 289 16.00 7.32 -4.03
C THR A 289 16.90 8.14 -3.10
N ARG A 290 16.57 9.40 -2.85
CA ARG A 290 17.37 10.30 -1.99
C ARG A 290 17.12 10.07 -0.50
N PHE A 291 15.92 9.63 -0.15
CA PHE A 291 15.45 9.44 1.22
C PHE A 291 14.82 8.04 1.37
N PRO A 292 15.63 6.97 1.46
CA PRO A 292 15.16 5.61 1.68
C PRO A 292 14.71 5.41 3.14
N LEU A 293 13.61 6.07 3.53
CA LEU A 293 13.11 6.13 4.90
C LEU A 293 12.32 4.89 5.31
N LEU A 294 11.65 4.26 4.35
CA LEU A 294 10.96 3.01 4.58
C LEU A 294 11.91 1.89 4.21
N ALA A 295 12.09 0.93 5.11
CA ALA A 295 12.72 -0.32 4.73
C ALA A 295 11.95 -0.88 3.53
N VAL A 296 12.66 -1.17 2.44
CA VAL A 296 12.13 -2.06 1.41
C VAL A 296 11.75 -3.33 2.17
N LYS A 297 10.46 -3.73 2.17
CA LYS A 297 10.13 -5.11 2.50
C LYS A 297 10.97 -5.93 1.53
N GLU A 298 12.09 -6.52 1.97
CA GLU A 298 12.78 -7.55 1.22
C GLU A 298 11.73 -8.62 0.93
N GLY A 299 11.15 -8.58 -0.28
CA GLY A 299 9.94 -9.36 -0.55
C GLY A 299 8.99 -8.83 -1.63
N ALA A 300 9.01 -7.56 -2.03
CA ALA A 300 8.14 -7.05 -3.10
C ALA A 300 8.92 -6.70 -4.38
N GLY A 301 9.55 -7.70 -4.98
CA GLY A 301 9.95 -7.67 -6.39
C GLY A 301 8.78 -8.18 -7.23
N PHE A 302 8.25 -7.31 -8.10
CA PHE A 302 7.56 -7.73 -9.31
C PHE A 302 8.58 -8.06 -10.39
#